data_AF-A0A8B9Q6H2-F1
#
_entry.id   AF-A0A8B9Q6H2-F1
#
_cell.length_a   1.000
_cell.length_b   1.000
_cell.length_c   1.000
_cell.angle_alpha   90.00
_cell.angle_beta   90.00
_cell.angle_gamma   90.00
#
_symmetry.space_group_name_H-M   'P 1'
#
loop_
_entity.id
_entity.type
_entity.pdbx_description
1 polymer ?
#
loop_
_entity_poly.entity_id
_entity_poly.type
_entity_poly.pdbx_seq_one_letter_code
_entity_poly.pdbx_strand_id
1 'polypeptide(L)'
;MFATILVGDSGVGKTSLLVQFDQGKFIPGSFSATVGIGFTNKVVAVDGVKVKLQVSLGAGELFVAKLPKSQPPPRGAGGRPGRPGASHHRPPGAVSRQIWDTAGQERFRSVTHAYYRDAQALLLLYDITSKISFDNIRAWLSEIHEYAQKDVVIMLLGNKADMSGERAVRTEDGASLAREYGVPFMETSAKTGLNVELAFLAVAKELKQRAVQAPGEPRFQIHDYVESQRSKSSCCAFA
;
A
#
# COMPACT_ATOMS: atom_id res chain seq x y z
N MET A 1 4.89 -22.08 -0.45
CA MET A 1 4.64 -20.91 -1.33
C MET A 1 4.00 -19.86 -0.45
N PHE A 2 4.47 -18.62 -0.49
CA PHE A 2 3.91 -17.55 0.32
C PHE A 2 3.28 -16.49 -0.58
N ALA A 3 2.04 -16.12 -0.30
CA ALA A 3 1.32 -15.03 -0.93
C ALA A 3 1.76 -13.68 -0.31
N THR A 4 2.17 -12.76 -1.16
CA THR A 4 2.54 -11.38 -0.81
C THR A 4 1.68 -10.44 -1.64
N ILE A 5 1.07 -9.43 -1.02
CA ILE A 5 0.22 -8.47 -1.72
C ILE A 5 0.84 -7.08 -1.65
N LEU A 6 0.85 -6.37 -2.78
CA LEU A 6 1.20 -4.96 -2.84
C LEU A 6 -0.05 -4.10 -2.60
N VAL A 7 -0.03 -3.25 -1.58
CA VAL A 7 -1.15 -2.40 -1.17
C VAL A 7 -0.74 -0.92 -1.19
N GLY A 8 -1.68 -0.02 -1.42
CA GLY A 8 -1.45 1.43 -1.42
C GLY A 8 -2.28 2.13 -2.49
N ASP A 9 -2.23 3.45 -2.50
CA ASP A 9 -3.04 4.30 -3.37
C ASP A 9 -2.77 4.08 -4.87
N SER A 10 -3.68 4.53 -5.72
CA SER A 10 -3.48 4.58 -7.16
C SER A 10 -2.24 5.45 -7.51
N GLY A 11 -1.44 5.04 -8.50
CA GLY A 11 -0.27 5.82 -8.94
C GLY A 11 0.99 5.77 -8.08
N VAL A 12 0.98 5.10 -6.90
CA VAL A 12 2.17 4.99 -6.03
C VAL A 12 3.26 4.07 -6.58
N GLY A 13 2.97 3.33 -7.66
CA GLY A 13 3.95 2.49 -8.38
C GLY A 13 3.94 1.00 -8.01
N LYS A 14 2.83 0.46 -7.49
CA LYS A 14 2.68 -0.98 -7.20
C LYS A 14 3.04 -1.87 -8.39
N THR A 15 2.45 -1.61 -9.57
CA THR A 15 2.72 -2.37 -10.80
C THR A 15 4.17 -2.25 -11.24
N SER A 16 4.74 -1.04 -11.22
CA SER A 16 6.15 -0.82 -11.57
C SER A 16 7.10 -1.55 -10.61
N LEU A 17 6.79 -1.56 -9.30
CA LEU A 17 7.58 -2.27 -8.30
C LEU A 17 7.55 -3.79 -8.55
N LEU A 18 6.38 -4.33 -8.89
CA LEU A 18 6.21 -5.75 -9.24
C LEU A 18 7.00 -6.13 -10.49
N VAL A 19 6.91 -5.32 -11.55
CA VAL A 19 7.65 -5.55 -12.80
C VAL A 19 9.15 -5.44 -12.58
N GLN A 20 9.60 -4.43 -11.81
CA GLN A 20 11.00 -4.26 -11.45
C GLN A 20 11.51 -5.46 -10.64
N PHE A 21 10.72 -5.96 -9.70
CA PHE A 21 11.08 -7.16 -8.95
C PHE A 21 11.14 -8.39 -9.85
N ASP A 22 10.18 -8.60 -10.75
CA ASP A 22 10.09 -9.78 -11.60
C ASP A 22 11.21 -9.81 -12.66
N GLN A 23 11.34 -8.71 -13.40
CA GLN A 23 12.13 -8.61 -14.64
C GLN A 23 13.42 -7.81 -14.50
N GLY A 24 13.62 -7.11 -13.39
CA GLY A 24 14.77 -6.20 -13.20
C GLY A 24 14.75 -4.96 -14.10
N LYS A 25 13.57 -4.61 -14.65
CA LYS A 25 13.42 -3.52 -15.63
C LYS A 25 12.26 -2.61 -15.28
N PHE A 26 12.46 -1.32 -15.52
CA PHE A 26 11.42 -0.31 -15.45
C PHE A 26 10.84 -0.05 -16.83
N ILE A 27 9.51 -0.14 -16.96
CA ILE A 27 8.80 0.19 -18.19
C ILE A 27 8.14 1.56 -17.99
N PRO A 28 8.64 2.62 -18.64
CA PRO A 28 8.01 3.93 -18.60
C PRO A 28 6.70 3.94 -19.41
N GLY A 29 5.68 4.64 -18.91
CA GLY A 29 4.38 4.77 -19.56
C GLY A 29 3.23 4.29 -18.68
N SER A 30 1.99 4.59 -19.11
CA SER A 30 0.80 4.04 -18.47
C SER A 30 0.73 2.55 -18.76
N PHE A 31 0.75 1.72 -17.71
CA PHE A 31 0.21 0.37 -17.80
C PHE A 31 -1.27 0.53 -18.12
N SER A 32 -1.62 0.54 -19.42
CA SER A 32 -2.96 0.72 -19.94
C SER A 32 -3.82 -0.48 -19.56
N ALA A 33 -4.37 -0.46 -18.33
CA ALA A 33 -5.02 -1.57 -17.66
C ALA A 33 -4.10 -2.82 -17.54
N THR A 34 -4.03 -3.41 -16.36
CA THR A 34 -3.23 -4.61 -16.09
C THR A 34 -3.87 -5.86 -16.71
N VAL A 35 -4.08 -5.88 -18.04
CA VAL A 35 -4.50 -7.07 -18.77
C VAL A 35 -3.29 -8.00 -18.83
N GLY A 36 -3.20 -8.91 -17.85
CA GLY A 36 -2.31 -10.08 -17.92
C GLY A 36 -1.43 -10.34 -16.69
N ILE A 37 -1.25 -9.38 -15.77
CA ILE A 37 -0.42 -9.61 -14.56
C ILE A 37 -1.20 -9.19 -13.33
N GLY A 38 -2.13 -10.05 -12.89
CA GLY A 38 -2.73 -9.96 -11.56
C GLY A 38 -1.77 -10.43 -10.46
N PHE A 39 -0.77 -11.25 -10.83
CA PHE A 39 0.27 -11.75 -9.94
C PHE A 39 1.50 -12.24 -10.73
N THR A 40 2.65 -12.36 -10.06
CA THR A 40 3.82 -13.12 -10.52
C THR A 40 4.21 -14.18 -9.49
N ASN A 41 4.84 -15.26 -9.95
CA ASN A 41 5.46 -16.26 -9.10
C ASN A 41 6.97 -16.17 -9.26
N LYS A 42 7.67 -15.81 -8.18
CA LYS A 42 9.13 -15.70 -8.18
C LYS A 42 9.74 -16.57 -7.10
N VAL A 43 10.78 -17.32 -7.48
CA VAL A 43 11.60 -18.07 -6.53
C VAL A 43 12.80 -17.23 -6.16
N VAL A 44 12.97 -16.96 -4.87
CA VAL A 44 14.11 -16.23 -4.32
C VAL A 44 14.94 -17.18 -3.45
N ALA A 45 16.26 -17.02 -3.45
CA ALA A 45 17.15 -17.79 -2.61
C ALA A 45 17.39 -17.04 -1.29
N VAL A 46 16.98 -17.65 -0.17
CA VAL A 46 17.15 -17.08 1.18
C VAL A 46 17.95 -18.05 2.05
N ASP A 47 19.14 -17.63 2.45
CA ASP A 47 20.13 -18.45 3.18
C ASP A 47 20.30 -19.85 2.54
N GLY A 48 20.51 -19.90 1.23
CA GLY A 48 20.66 -21.15 0.47
C GLY A 48 19.38 -21.95 0.21
N VAL A 49 18.24 -21.54 0.77
CA VAL A 49 16.94 -22.22 0.59
C VAL A 49 16.10 -21.48 -0.44
N LYS A 50 15.51 -22.21 -1.39
CA LYS A 50 14.59 -21.64 -2.38
C LYS A 50 13.22 -21.38 -1.75
N VAL A 51 12.82 -20.11 -1.70
CA VAL A 51 11.51 -19.65 -1.22
C VAL A 51 10.69 -19.19 -2.42
N LYS A 52 9.49 -19.74 -2.60
CA LYS A 52 8.57 -19.33 -3.67
C LYS A 52 7.58 -18.29 -3.16
N LEU A 53 7.66 -17.08 -3.70
CA LEU A 53 6.70 -16.00 -3.50
C LEU A 53 5.69 -15.97 -4.64
N GLN A 54 4.41 -15.81 -4.29
CA GLN A 54 3.36 -15.40 -5.21
C GLN A 54 3.03 -13.95 -4.87
N VAL A 55 3.39 -13.01 -5.74
CA VAL A 55 3.19 -11.59 -5.50
C VAL A 55 2.02 -11.10 -6.34
N SER A 56 0.96 -10.59 -5.72
CA SER A 56 -0.21 -10.04 -6.41
C SER A 56 -0.40 -8.56 -6.14
N LEU A 57 -1.10 -7.88 -7.06
CA LEU A 57 -1.49 -6.49 -6.88
C LEU A 57 -2.79 -6.43 -6.08
N GLY A 58 -2.78 -5.70 -4.96
CA GLY A 58 -4.00 -5.30 -4.26
C GLY A 58 -4.68 -4.17 -5.02
N ALA A 59 -6.02 -4.23 -5.12
CA ALA A 59 -6.81 -3.15 -5.69
C ALA A 59 -6.69 -1.90 -4.81
N GLY A 60 -5.97 -0.89 -5.29
CA GLY A 60 -5.80 0.39 -4.59
C GLY A 60 -6.99 1.36 -4.71
N GLU A 61 -8.12 0.94 -5.28
CA GLU A 61 -9.25 1.84 -5.64
C GLU A 61 -10.63 1.42 -5.12
N LEU A 62 -10.69 0.55 -4.12
CA LEU A 62 -11.76 0.68 -3.12
C LEU A 62 -11.09 1.01 -1.80
N PHE A 63 -11.84 1.39 -0.77
CA PHE A 63 -11.39 1.56 0.63
C PHE A 63 -11.09 2.99 1.12
N VAL A 64 -10.98 4.01 0.26
CA VAL A 64 -11.14 5.41 0.74
C VAL A 64 -12.62 5.80 0.73
N ALA A 65 -13.44 5.08 1.50
CA ALA A 65 -14.85 5.42 1.69
C ALA A 65 -15.34 5.10 3.10
N LYS A 66 -14.76 5.78 4.10
CA LYS A 66 -15.43 6.27 5.31
C LYS A 66 -14.43 6.92 6.26
N LEU A 67 -14.04 8.16 5.96
CA LEU A 67 -13.75 9.08 7.07
C LEU A 67 -15.09 9.65 7.54
N PRO A 68 -15.57 9.36 8.77
CA PRO A 68 -16.66 10.15 9.31
C PRO A 68 -16.12 11.56 9.53
N LYS A 69 -16.58 12.52 8.73
CA LYS A 69 -16.43 13.94 9.07
C LYS A 69 -17.15 14.13 10.41
N SER A 70 -16.39 14.29 11.48
CA SER A 70 -16.90 14.80 12.74
C SER A 70 -17.32 16.26 12.53
N GLN A 71 -18.58 16.49 12.18
CA GLN A 71 -19.24 17.77 12.40
C GLN A 71 -20.33 17.55 13.44
N PRO A 72 -20.36 18.31 14.55
CA PRO A 72 -21.50 18.30 15.45
C PRO A 72 -22.70 18.94 14.73
N PRO A 73 -23.94 18.51 15.02
CA PRO A 73 -25.12 19.06 14.37
C PRO A 73 -25.34 20.52 14.81
N PRO A 74 -25.74 21.44 13.89
CA PRO A 74 -26.31 22.71 14.32
C PRO A 74 -27.67 22.44 14.98
N ARG A 75 -27.86 23.03 16.16
CA ARG A 75 -29.13 23.04 16.90
C ARG A 75 -30.22 23.69 16.05
N GLY A 76 -31.39 23.05 15.98
CA GLY A 76 -32.52 23.50 15.18
C GLY A 76 -33.25 24.73 15.73
N ALA A 77 -33.87 25.46 14.80
CA ALA A 77 -35.10 26.26 14.90
C ALA A 77 -35.43 26.59 13.43
N GLY A 78 -36.60 26.38 12.83
CA GLY A 78 -37.99 26.47 13.27
C GLY A 78 -38.70 27.35 12.22
N GLY A 79 -39.73 26.84 11.51
CA GLY A 79 -40.63 27.66 10.67
C GLY A 79 -40.95 27.13 9.26
N ARG A 80 -42.22 26.77 9.03
CA ARG A 80 -42.91 26.63 7.71
C ARG A 80 -43.70 27.95 7.43
N PRO A 81 -44.43 28.12 6.31
CA PRO A 81 -44.07 27.97 4.88
C PRO A 81 -44.53 29.18 4.02
N GLY A 82 -44.07 29.30 2.77
CA GLY A 82 -44.61 30.24 1.77
C GLY A 82 -44.43 29.75 0.33
N ARG A 83 -45.51 29.77 -0.48
CA ARG A 83 -45.61 29.46 -1.93
C ARG A 83 -45.70 30.80 -2.72
N PRO A 84 -45.82 30.83 -4.07
CA PRO A 84 -45.09 30.11 -5.14
C PRO A 84 -44.67 31.08 -6.30
N GLY A 85 -43.82 30.65 -7.24
CA GLY A 85 -43.76 31.26 -8.58
C GLY A 85 -42.45 31.13 -9.36
N ALA A 86 -42.60 30.94 -10.68
CA ALA A 86 -41.65 31.19 -11.78
C ALA A 86 -40.89 30.00 -12.42
N SER A 87 -41.43 29.60 -13.58
CA SER A 87 -40.78 29.54 -14.91
C SER A 87 -39.59 28.59 -15.14
N HIS A 88 -39.87 27.55 -15.92
CA HIS A 88 -38.92 26.69 -16.63
C HIS A 88 -38.23 27.43 -17.78
N HIS A 89 -36.91 27.59 -17.69
CA HIS A 89 -36.01 27.63 -18.85
C HIS A 89 -34.68 26.93 -18.49
N ARG A 90 -34.33 25.88 -19.24
CA ARG A 90 -33.11 25.08 -19.08
C ARG A 90 -32.20 25.33 -20.30
N PRO A 91 -30.95 25.79 -20.15
CA PRO A 91 -29.97 25.74 -21.24
C PRO A 91 -29.24 24.37 -21.24
N PRO A 92 -28.77 23.87 -22.40
CA PRO A 92 -28.08 22.59 -22.49
C PRO A 92 -26.58 22.77 -22.17
N GLY A 93 -26.00 21.89 -21.34
CA GLY A 93 -24.55 21.90 -21.12
C GLY A 93 -24.03 21.43 -19.76
N ALA A 94 -24.86 20.87 -18.88
CA ALA A 94 -24.38 20.33 -17.60
C ALA A 94 -24.27 18.80 -17.66
N VAL A 95 -23.04 18.32 -17.66
CA VAL A 95 -22.67 16.90 -17.53
C VAL A 95 -23.33 16.32 -16.26
N SER A 96 -24.29 15.42 -16.45
CA SER A 96 -24.90 14.66 -15.36
C SER A 96 -23.91 13.64 -14.81
N ARG A 97 -23.15 14.02 -13.78
CA ARG A 97 -22.47 13.06 -12.91
C ARG A 97 -23.25 12.96 -11.59
N GLN A 98 -24.44 12.38 -11.69
CA GLN A 98 -25.18 11.82 -10.57
C GLN A 98 -25.31 10.32 -10.82
N ILE A 99 -24.46 9.53 -10.18
CA ILE A 99 -24.84 8.20 -9.72
C ILE A 99 -24.38 8.11 -8.28
N TRP A 100 -25.27 8.54 -7.38
CA TRP A 100 -25.39 7.94 -6.06
C TRP A 100 -26.60 7.03 -6.14
N ASP A 101 -26.38 5.76 -6.45
CA ASP A 101 -27.33 4.71 -6.12
C ASP A 101 -26.72 3.79 -5.07
N THR A 102 -27.39 3.73 -3.93
CA THR A 102 -27.03 2.85 -2.82
C THR A 102 -27.88 1.60 -2.94
N ALA A 103 -27.44 0.65 -3.77
CA ALA A 103 -27.94 -0.72 -3.79
C ALA A 103 -26.79 -1.65 -4.18
N GLY A 104 -26.10 -2.21 -3.17
CA GLY A 104 -24.96 -3.12 -3.36
C GLY A 104 -23.68 -2.72 -2.61
N GLN A 105 -23.78 -1.89 -1.58
CA GLN A 105 -22.62 -1.35 -0.87
C GLN A 105 -21.99 -2.31 0.16
N GLU A 106 -22.59 -3.47 0.45
CA GLU A 106 -21.94 -4.54 1.23
C GLU A 106 -21.17 -5.57 0.39
N ARG A 107 -21.51 -5.72 -0.91
CA ARG A 107 -20.87 -6.74 -1.78
C ARG A 107 -19.42 -6.44 -2.14
N PHE A 108 -18.96 -5.22 -1.89
CA PHE A 108 -17.57 -4.84 -2.08
C PHE A 108 -16.72 -4.89 -0.80
N ARG A 109 -17.34 -4.89 0.39
CA ARG A 109 -16.61 -5.13 1.64
C ARG A 109 -16.11 -6.57 1.72
N SER A 110 -16.93 -7.53 1.28
CA SER A 110 -16.60 -8.96 1.28
C SER A 110 -15.44 -9.33 0.36
N VAL A 111 -15.25 -8.60 -0.75
CA VAL A 111 -14.21 -8.90 -1.74
C VAL A 111 -12.81 -8.55 -1.24
N THR A 112 -12.67 -7.52 -0.39
CA THR A 112 -11.35 -7.12 0.15
C THR A 112 -10.92 -7.88 1.38
N HIS A 113 -11.87 -8.29 2.23
CA HIS A 113 -11.57 -9.26 3.27
C HIS A 113 -11.02 -10.58 2.69
N ALA A 114 -11.46 -10.98 1.49
CA ALA A 114 -10.95 -12.19 0.85
C ALA A 114 -9.48 -12.05 0.40
N TYR A 115 -9.07 -10.89 -0.11
CA TYR A 115 -7.68 -10.70 -0.57
C TYR A 115 -6.66 -10.71 0.58
N TYR A 116 -6.98 -10.08 1.72
CA TYR A 116 -6.06 -10.07 2.87
C TYR A 116 -6.06 -11.39 3.67
N ARG A 117 -7.12 -12.18 3.58
CA ARG A 117 -7.27 -13.40 4.39
C ARG A 117 -6.18 -14.42 4.12
N ASP A 118 -5.76 -14.58 2.87
CA ASP A 118 -4.80 -15.62 2.48
C ASP A 118 -3.37 -15.07 2.28
N ALA A 119 -3.17 -13.77 2.51
CA ALA A 119 -1.87 -13.14 2.41
C ALA A 119 -1.02 -13.43 3.66
N GLN A 120 0.19 -13.96 3.47
CA GLN A 120 1.17 -14.07 4.55
C GLN A 120 2.01 -12.79 4.67
N ALA A 121 2.08 -11.97 3.61
CA ALA A 121 2.75 -10.68 3.67
C ALA A 121 2.03 -9.56 2.89
N LEU A 122 2.20 -8.34 3.38
CA LEU A 122 1.68 -7.10 2.81
C LEU A 122 2.83 -6.10 2.68
N LEU A 123 3.08 -5.66 1.45
CA LEU A 123 3.96 -4.52 1.17
C LEU A 123 3.07 -3.31 0.95
N LEU A 124 3.09 -2.37 1.89
CA LEU A 124 2.28 -1.16 1.86
C LEU A 124 3.11 -0.01 1.28
N LEU A 125 2.69 0.54 0.14
CA LEU A 125 3.44 1.54 -0.62
C LEU A 125 2.79 2.92 -0.51
N TYR A 126 3.61 3.95 -0.33
CA TYR A 126 3.29 5.33 -0.69
C TYR A 126 4.32 5.89 -1.68
N ASP A 127 4.02 7.04 -2.28
CA ASP A 127 4.94 7.79 -3.15
C ASP A 127 5.54 8.96 -2.37
N ILE A 128 6.88 9.05 -2.33
CA ILE A 128 7.57 10.11 -1.58
C ILE A 128 7.28 11.53 -2.11
N THR A 129 6.82 11.65 -3.36
CA THR A 129 6.45 12.93 -3.98
C THR A 129 4.98 13.32 -3.71
N SER A 130 4.19 12.40 -3.14
CA SER A 130 2.76 12.60 -2.87
C SER A 130 2.45 12.51 -1.38
N LYS A 131 2.33 13.67 -0.73
CA LYS A 131 1.93 13.78 0.68
C LYS A 131 0.59 13.08 0.95
N ILE A 132 -0.38 13.19 0.04
CA ILE A 132 -1.70 12.55 0.16
C ILE A 132 -1.55 11.02 0.27
N SER A 133 -0.70 10.42 -0.57
CA SER A 133 -0.47 8.96 -0.52
C SER A 133 0.13 8.50 0.81
N PHE A 134 0.95 9.35 1.44
CA PHE A 134 1.52 9.09 2.75
C PHE A 134 0.50 9.28 3.88
N ASP A 135 -0.31 10.34 3.83
CA ASP A 135 -1.34 10.61 4.86
C ASP A 135 -2.37 9.47 4.92
N ASN A 136 -2.65 8.81 3.80
CA ASN A 136 -3.54 7.63 3.72
C ASN A 136 -2.94 6.35 4.34
N ILE A 137 -1.62 6.26 4.56
CA ILE A 137 -0.98 5.06 5.14
C ILE A 137 -1.52 4.72 6.52
N ARG A 138 -1.86 5.74 7.34
CA ARG A 138 -2.45 5.51 8.68
C ARG A 138 -3.78 4.75 8.61
N ALA A 139 -4.63 5.10 7.63
CA ALA A 139 -5.89 4.41 7.41
C ALA A 139 -5.65 2.97 6.94
N TRP A 140 -4.76 2.79 5.96
CA TRP A 140 -4.37 1.46 5.47
C TRP A 140 -3.84 0.56 6.59
N LEU A 141 -2.92 1.06 7.42
CA LEU A 141 -2.37 0.31 8.55
C LEU A 141 -3.45 -0.05 9.57
N SER A 142 -4.35 0.88 9.90
CA SER A 142 -5.43 0.63 10.86
C SER A 142 -6.38 -0.46 10.36
N GLU A 143 -6.77 -0.41 9.08
CA GLU A 143 -7.62 -1.44 8.46
C GLU A 143 -6.94 -2.81 8.40
N ILE A 144 -5.65 -2.85 8.05
CA ILE A 144 -4.88 -4.10 8.03
C ILE A 144 -4.83 -4.72 9.44
N HIS A 145 -4.59 -3.92 10.48
CA HIS A 145 -4.59 -4.42 11.86
C HIS A 145 -5.97 -4.90 12.34
N GLU A 146 -7.05 -4.29 11.84
CA GLU A 146 -8.42 -4.68 12.18
C GLU A 146 -8.83 -6.01 11.50
N TYR A 147 -8.40 -6.22 10.25
CA TYR A 147 -8.99 -7.25 9.39
C TYR A 147 -8.03 -8.34 8.88
N ALA A 148 -6.72 -8.13 8.93
CA ALA A 148 -5.76 -9.13 8.49
C ALA A 148 -5.52 -10.21 9.56
N GLN A 149 -4.92 -11.32 9.15
CA GLN A 149 -4.53 -12.37 10.09
C GLN A 149 -3.47 -11.85 11.07
N LYS A 150 -3.52 -12.28 12.34
CA LYS A 150 -2.61 -11.83 13.40
C LYS A 150 -1.11 -12.03 13.09
N ASP A 151 -0.77 -12.93 12.16
CA ASP A 151 0.61 -13.26 11.83
C ASP A 151 1.04 -12.82 10.42
N VAL A 152 0.30 -11.90 9.80
CA VAL A 152 0.72 -11.31 8.53
C VAL A 152 1.99 -10.46 8.71
N VAL A 153 2.95 -10.58 7.80
CA VAL A 153 4.14 -9.74 7.75
C VAL A 153 3.78 -8.43 7.03
N ILE A 154 3.94 -7.29 7.67
CA ILE A 154 3.65 -5.97 7.07
C ILE A 154 4.97 -5.21 6.94
N MET A 155 5.22 -4.60 5.79
CA MET A 155 6.37 -3.71 5.58
C MET A 155 5.93 -2.45 4.82
N LEU A 156 6.34 -1.28 5.33
CA LEU A 156 6.06 0.02 4.73
C LEU A 156 7.16 0.40 3.72
N LEU A 157 6.75 0.86 2.53
CA LEU A 157 7.64 1.24 1.45
C LEU A 157 7.37 2.68 0.99
N GLY A 158 8.40 3.53 1.05
CA GLY A 158 8.40 4.85 0.41
C GLY A 158 8.95 4.75 -1.00
N ASN A 159 8.09 4.70 -2.02
CA ASN A 159 8.50 4.47 -3.40
C ASN A 159 8.82 5.78 -4.14
N LYS A 160 9.48 5.67 -5.30
CA LYS A 160 9.98 6.78 -6.13
C LYS A 160 11.11 7.57 -5.48
N ALA A 161 11.96 6.90 -4.69
CA ALA A 161 13.13 7.49 -4.04
C ALA A 161 14.12 8.18 -5.01
N ASP A 162 14.06 7.85 -6.30
CA ASP A 162 14.81 8.53 -7.37
C ASP A 162 14.37 9.97 -7.62
N MET A 163 13.18 10.39 -7.16
CA MET A 163 12.63 11.73 -7.33
C MET A 163 12.89 12.62 -6.10
N SER A 164 14.14 12.64 -5.61
CA SER A 164 14.50 13.39 -4.39
C SER A 164 14.25 14.91 -4.50
N GLY A 165 14.33 15.48 -5.71
CA GLY A 165 14.06 16.90 -5.96
C GLY A 165 12.57 17.29 -5.88
N GLU A 166 11.66 16.33 -6.01
CA GLU A 166 10.20 16.53 -5.91
C GLU A 166 9.63 15.94 -4.60
N ARG A 167 10.50 15.63 -3.64
CA ARG A 167 10.13 14.99 -2.39
C ARG A 167 9.16 15.87 -1.58
N ALA A 168 7.99 15.31 -1.27
CA ALA A 168 6.98 15.90 -0.40
C ALA A 168 6.94 15.26 1.00
N VAL A 169 7.52 14.06 1.16
CA VAL A 169 7.55 13.29 2.41
C VAL A 169 8.99 12.99 2.78
N ARG A 170 9.41 13.38 3.99
CA ARG A 170 10.79 13.12 4.44
C ARG A 170 10.96 11.65 4.80
N THR A 171 12.18 11.14 4.63
CA THR A 171 12.50 9.75 4.99
C THR A 171 12.28 9.49 6.48
N GLU A 172 12.51 10.50 7.31
CA GLU A 172 12.28 10.46 8.76
C GLU A 172 10.79 10.35 9.11
N ASP A 173 9.90 10.98 8.34
CA ASP A 173 8.44 10.89 8.56
C ASP A 173 7.96 9.45 8.32
N GLY A 174 8.43 8.84 7.23
CA GLY A 174 8.18 7.43 6.92
C GLY A 174 8.71 6.48 7.99
N ALA A 175 9.95 6.70 8.45
CA ALA A 175 10.56 5.91 9.51
C ALA A 175 9.84 6.08 10.86
N SER A 176 9.40 7.30 11.17
CA SER A 176 8.66 7.58 12.41
C SER A 176 7.31 6.89 12.41
N LEU A 177 6.56 6.97 11.30
CA LEU A 177 5.28 6.27 11.16
C LEU A 177 5.45 4.75 11.26
N ALA A 178 6.49 4.21 10.64
CA ALA A 178 6.76 2.77 10.70
C ALA A 178 7.05 2.28 12.13
N ARG A 179 7.85 3.04 12.89
CA ARG A 179 8.11 2.76 14.31
C ARG A 179 6.85 2.86 15.16
N GLU A 180 5.98 3.83 14.89
CA GLU A 180 4.70 4.00 15.60
C GLU A 180 3.82 2.74 15.47
N TYR A 181 3.78 2.12 14.30
CA TYR A 181 2.99 0.91 14.03
C TYR A 181 3.79 -0.40 14.18
N GLY A 182 5.06 -0.34 14.58
CA GLY A 182 5.92 -1.51 14.76
C GLY A 182 6.17 -2.30 13.47
N VAL A 183 6.18 -1.64 12.31
CA VAL A 183 6.45 -2.26 11.00
C VAL A 183 7.81 -1.81 10.45
N PRO A 184 8.53 -2.64 9.69
CA PRO A 184 9.77 -2.22 9.02
C PRO A 184 9.49 -1.21 7.93
N PHE A 185 10.49 -0.35 7.66
CA PHE A 185 10.41 0.67 6.63
C PHE A 185 11.65 0.74 5.75
N MET A 186 11.41 0.89 4.45
CA MET A 186 12.45 1.06 3.44
C MET A 186 11.98 2.03 2.36
N GLU A 187 12.89 2.83 1.81
CA GLU A 187 12.59 3.57 0.59
C GLU A 187 13.01 2.74 -0.62
N THR A 188 12.19 2.74 -1.67
CA THR A 188 12.42 1.97 -2.90
C THR A 188 12.33 2.87 -4.13
N SER A 189 12.94 2.43 -5.21
CA SER A 189 12.68 3.01 -6.53
C SER A 189 12.46 1.90 -7.53
N ALA A 190 11.21 1.75 -7.98
CA ALA A 190 10.89 0.88 -9.10
C ALA A 190 11.63 1.28 -10.38
N LYS A 191 12.02 2.55 -10.54
CA LYS A 191 12.73 3.06 -11.71
C LYS A 191 14.18 2.61 -11.77
N THR A 192 14.88 2.70 -10.64
CA THR A 192 16.32 2.42 -10.55
C THR A 192 16.61 1.00 -10.05
N GLY A 193 15.62 0.33 -9.47
CA GLY A 193 15.80 -0.93 -8.76
C GLY A 193 16.27 -0.78 -7.31
N LEU A 194 16.48 0.45 -6.84
CA LEU A 194 16.91 0.71 -5.47
C LEU A 194 15.99 -0.01 -4.49
N ASN A 195 16.59 -0.88 -3.68
CA ASN A 195 15.96 -1.59 -2.58
C ASN A 195 14.75 -2.48 -2.95
N VAL A 196 14.43 -2.65 -4.24
CA VAL A 196 13.27 -3.45 -4.68
C VAL A 196 13.49 -4.92 -4.31
N GLU A 197 14.61 -5.50 -4.76
CA GLU A 197 14.94 -6.89 -4.44
C GLU A 197 15.10 -7.12 -2.93
N LEU A 198 15.74 -6.17 -2.22
CA LEU A 198 15.93 -6.25 -0.78
C LEU A 198 14.61 -6.28 -0.01
N ALA A 199 13.60 -5.50 -0.41
CA ALA A 199 12.28 -5.52 0.23
C ALA A 199 11.61 -6.89 0.12
N PHE A 200 11.61 -7.50 -1.07
CA PHE A 200 11.02 -8.84 -1.27
C PHE A 200 11.84 -9.94 -0.58
N LEU A 201 13.17 -9.84 -0.56
CA LEU A 201 14.03 -10.78 0.16
C LEU A 201 13.83 -10.70 1.68
N ALA A 202 13.69 -9.50 2.23
CA ALA A 202 13.44 -9.29 3.66
C ALA A 202 12.14 -9.98 4.10
N VAL A 203 11.07 -9.79 3.32
CA VAL A 203 9.78 -10.45 3.55
C VAL A 203 9.89 -11.97 3.37
N ALA A 204 10.55 -12.45 2.30
CA ALA A 204 10.74 -13.88 2.09
C ALA A 204 11.49 -14.57 3.24
N LYS A 205 12.48 -13.87 3.81
CA LYS A 205 13.26 -14.34 4.96
C LYS A 205 12.43 -14.44 6.22
N GLU A 206 11.70 -13.39 6.55
CA GLU A 206 10.76 -13.39 7.67
C GLU A 206 9.73 -14.53 7.54
N LEU A 207 9.12 -14.69 6.37
CA LEU A 207 8.15 -15.73 6.09
C LEU A 207 8.72 -17.14 6.21
N LYS A 208 9.94 -17.36 5.68
CA LYS A 208 10.67 -18.62 5.81
C LYS A 208 10.88 -18.96 7.29
N GLN A 209 11.34 -18.01 8.09
CA GLN A 209 11.63 -18.24 9.50
C GLN A 209 10.36 -18.52 10.30
N ARG A 210 9.26 -17.80 10.04
CA ARG A 210 7.95 -18.10 10.64
C ARG A 210 7.45 -19.51 10.30
N ALA A 211 7.71 -19.99 9.08
CA ALA A 211 7.33 -21.33 8.67
C ALA A 211 8.21 -22.45 9.24
N VAL A 212 9.45 -22.14 9.66
CA VAL A 212 10.41 -23.11 10.19
C VAL A 212 10.41 -23.14 11.73
N GLN A 213 9.94 -22.09 12.40
CA GLN A 213 9.92 -22.01 13.86
C GLN A 213 9.08 -23.13 14.51
N ALA A 214 9.78 -24.09 15.11
CA ALA A 214 9.30 -24.84 16.27
C ALA A 214 9.19 -23.88 17.48
N PRO A 215 8.27 -24.11 18.42
CA PRO A 215 8.09 -23.22 19.56
C PRO A 215 9.37 -23.15 20.41
N GLY A 216 10.10 -22.02 20.36
CA GLY A 216 11.23 -21.76 21.25
C GLY A 216 12.45 -21.01 20.70
N GLU A 217 12.60 -20.81 19.39
CA GLU A 217 13.73 -20.04 18.83
C GLU A 217 13.46 -18.52 18.76
N PRO A 218 14.50 -17.67 18.93
CA PRO A 218 14.35 -16.22 18.87
C PRO A 218 13.81 -15.78 17.51
N ARG A 219 12.75 -14.98 17.53
CA ARG A 219 12.06 -14.45 16.36
C ARG A 219 13.02 -13.55 15.58
N PHE A 220 13.30 -13.87 14.32
CA PHE A 220 13.93 -12.91 13.41
C PHE A 220 13.04 -11.67 13.35
N GLN A 221 13.66 -10.52 13.51
CA GLN A 221 12.98 -9.25 13.39
C GLN A 221 13.43 -8.63 12.07
N ILE A 222 12.53 -8.65 11.10
CA ILE A 222 12.70 -7.94 9.82
C ILE A 222 13.14 -6.47 10.01
N HIS A 223 12.77 -5.82 11.12
CA HIS A 223 13.25 -4.49 11.51
C HIS A 223 14.79 -4.43 11.57
N ASP A 224 15.42 -5.32 12.33
CA ASP A 224 16.88 -5.36 12.52
C ASP A 224 17.62 -5.66 11.22
N TYR A 225 17.05 -6.54 10.38
CA TYR A 225 17.63 -6.83 9.07
C TYR A 225 17.63 -5.60 8.18
N VAL A 226 16.50 -4.90 8.09
CA VAL A 226 16.36 -3.68 7.28
C VAL A 226 17.32 -2.58 7.78
N GLU A 227 17.42 -2.38 9.09
CA GLU A 227 18.36 -1.42 9.69
C GLU A 227 19.84 -1.77 9.40
N SER A 228 20.20 -3.06 9.49
CA SER A 228 21.57 -3.51 9.18
C SER A 228 21.98 -3.31 7.71
N GLN A 229 21.02 -3.38 6.79
CA GLN A 229 21.26 -3.14 5.36
C GLN A 229 21.34 -1.64 5.04
N ARG A 230 20.60 -0.80 5.76
CA ARG A 230 20.74 0.67 5.70
C ARG A 230 22.13 1.14 6.12
N SER A 231 22.72 0.58 7.19
CA SER A 231 24.07 1.00 7.61
C SER A 231 25.16 0.57 6.61
N LYS A 232 25.04 -0.61 6.01
CA LYS A 232 25.97 -1.11 4.97
C LYS A 232 25.94 -0.29 3.68
N SER A 233 24.78 0.29 3.32
CA SER A 233 24.64 1.14 2.14
C SER A 233 25.12 2.57 2.37
N SER A 234 25.21 3.02 3.62
CA SER A 234 25.74 4.34 4.01
C SER A 234 27.28 4.39 4.04
N CYS A 235 27.95 3.25 4.32
CA CYS A 235 29.41 3.21 4.50
C CYS A 235 30.26 3.25 3.20
N CYS A 236 29.65 3.31 2.01
CA CYS A 236 30.40 3.38 0.74
C CYS A 236 30.45 4.79 0.11
N ALA A 237 30.07 5.83 0.84
CA ALA A 237 30.08 7.23 0.34
C ALA A 237 31.34 8.03 0.70
N PHE A 238 32.28 7.47 1.47
CA PHE A 238 33.58 8.10 1.77
C PHE A 238 34.67 7.03 1.90
N ALA A 239 35.25 6.62 0.78
CA ALA A 239 36.57 5.99 0.71
C ALA A 239 37.20 6.32 -0.64
#